data_AF-A0A559A1J8-F1
#
_entry.id   AF-A0A559A1J8-F1
#
_cell.length_a   1.000
_cell.length_b   1.000
_cell.length_c   1.000
_cell.angle_alpha   90.00
_cell.angle_beta   90.00
_cell.angle_gamma   90.00
#
_symmetry.space_group_name_H-M   'P 1'
#
loop_
_entity.id
_entity.type
_entity.pdbx_description
1 polymer ?
#
loop_
_entity_poly.entity_id
_entity_poly.type
_entity_poly.pdbx_seq_one_letter_code
_entity_poly.pdbx_strand_id
1 'polypeptide(L)'
;MKKNLDTARRDYFDFELQEKYLKIDTLISKRKNHLLQTYTSKGMNASRFEDIKSKSGTYINHSENIAVEFASDPIVLKLEEFQKCIDELLDNLVPDDRKIFELRWGHSKKEWIDIFEIMRSGETGYLYPKLEHILKRRNLILDNLARLLGY
;
A
#
# COMPACT_ATOMS: atom_id res chain seq x y z
N MET A 1 16.80 -22.18 -10.18
CA MET A 1 16.97 -20.85 -9.55
C MET A 1 15.78 -19.92 -9.75
N LYS A 2 15.29 -19.66 -10.98
CA LYS A 2 14.14 -18.75 -11.23
C LYS A 2 12.88 -19.01 -10.39
N LYS A 3 12.41 -20.28 -10.30
CA LYS A 3 11.22 -20.65 -9.49
C LYS A 3 11.31 -20.23 -8.01
N ASN A 4 12.51 -20.22 -7.42
CA ASN A 4 12.67 -19.87 -6.00
C ASN A 4 12.62 -18.34 -5.80
N LEU A 5 13.11 -17.56 -6.77
CA LEU A 5 12.98 -16.10 -6.76
C LEU A 5 11.53 -15.65 -6.93
N ASP A 6 10.78 -16.31 -7.82
CA ASP A 6 9.36 -15.98 -8.03
C ASP A 6 8.53 -16.23 -6.77
N THR A 7 8.82 -17.33 -6.05
CA THR A 7 8.17 -17.63 -4.76
C THR A 7 8.54 -16.60 -3.69
N ALA A 8 9.82 -16.28 -3.53
CA ALA A 8 10.25 -15.29 -2.53
C ALA A 8 9.64 -13.91 -2.79
N ARG A 9 9.53 -13.50 -4.07
CA ARG A 9 8.87 -12.25 -4.45
C ARG A 9 7.39 -12.25 -4.08
N ARG A 10 6.67 -13.34 -4.36
CA ARG A 10 5.26 -13.48 -3.99
C ARG A 10 5.08 -13.45 -2.48
N ASP A 11 5.93 -14.14 -1.73
CA ASP A 11 5.86 -14.14 -0.27
C ASP A 11 6.14 -12.74 0.33
N TYR A 12 7.06 -11.98 -0.28
CA TYR A 12 7.28 -10.58 0.07
C TYR A 12 6.02 -9.72 -0.19
N PHE A 13 5.36 -9.87 -1.34
CA PHE A 13 4.14 -9.11 -1.62
C PHE A 13 2.95 -9.55 -0.76
N ASP A 14 2.85 -10.84 -0.40
CA ASP A 14 1.86 -11.32 0.57
C ASP A 14 2.01 -10.60 1.91
N PHE A 15 3.26 -10.51 2.40
CA PHE A 15 3.59 -9.78 3.62
C PHE A 15 3.32 -8.28 3.49
N GLU A 16 3.75 -7.64 2.41
CA GLU A 16 3.52 -6.20 2.16
C GLU A 16 2.03 -5.85 2.20
N LEU A 17 1.18 -6.65 1.53
CA LEU A 17 -0.26 -6.45 1.53
C LEU A 17 -0.84 -6.60 2.95
N GLN A 18 -0.45 -7.65 3.68
CA GLN A 18 -0.92 -7.87 5.05
C GLN A 18 -0.57 -6.72 6.01
N GLU A 19 0.64 -6.17 5.86
CA GLU A 19 1.12 -5.11 6.74
C GLU A 19 0.56 -3.74 6.38
N LYS A 20 0.43 -3.45 5.08
CA LYS A 20 0.18 -2.10 4.60
C LYS A 20 -1.25 -1.86 4.16
N TYR A 21 -1.90 -2.77 3.41
CA TYR A 21 -3.13 -2.48 2.65
C TYR A 21 -4.21 -1.77 3.49
N LEU A 22 -4.63 -2.37 4.61
CA LEU A 22 -5.66 -1.79 5.48
C LEU A 22 -5.17 -0.60 6.33
N LYS A 23 -3.88 -0.29 6.29
CA LYS A 23 -3.23 0.73 7.11
C LYS A 23 -2.63 1.86 6.28
N ILE A 24 -2.77 1.87 4.95
CA ILE A 24 -2.09 2.84 4.07
C ILE A 24 -2.35 4.28 4.52
N ASP A 25 -3.62 4.66 4.70
CA ASP A 25 -3.99 6.02 5.12
C ASP A 25 -3.39 6.39 6.48
N THR A 26 -3.32 5.42 7.40
CA THR A 26 -2.70 5.60 8.72
C THR A 26 -1.19 5.80 8.59
N LEU A 27 -0.52 5.03 7.73
CA LEU A 27 0.90 5.14 7.46
C LEU A 27 1.26 6.48 6.81
N ILE A 28 0.47 6.92 5.82
CA ILE A 28 0.61 8.23 5.17
C ILE A 28 0.43 9.34 6.20
N SER A 29 -0.65 9.29 6.99
CA SER A 29 -0.95 10.30 8.01
C SER A 29 0.14 10.36 9.08
N LYS A 30 0.63 9.21 9.54
CA LYS A 30 1.73 9.13 10.50
C LYS A 30 3.01 9.76 9.93
N ARG A 31 3.32 9.52 8.64
CA ARG A 31 4.48 10.12 7.98
C ARG A 31 4.33 11.64 7.83
N LYS A 32 3.18 12.12 7.36
CA LYS A 32 2.88 13.56 7.24
C LYS A 32 2.97 14.27 8.61
N ASN A 33 2.45 13.66 9.67
CA ASN A 33 2.58 14.18 11.04
C ASN A 33 4.03 14.24 11.53
N HIS A 34 4.84 13.22 11.23
CA HIS A 34 6.27 13.23 11.57
C HIS A 34 7.04 14.34 10.84
N LEU A 35 6.74 14.54 9.54
CA LEU A 35 7.31 15.64 8.76
C LEU A 35 6.92 16.99 9.35
N LEU A 36 5.66 17.17 9.72
CA LEU A 36 5.18 18.37 10.38
C LEU A 36 5.92 18.65 11.69
N GLN A 37 6.06 17.65 12.58
CA GLN A 37 6.83 17.79 13.82
C GLN A 37 8.30 18.15 13.56
N THR A 38 8.92 17.55 12.55
CA THR A 38 10.30 17.85 12.15
C THR A 38 10.40 19.28 11.63
N TYR A 39 9.42 19.75 10.87
CA TYR A 39 9.35 21.11 10.37
C TYR A 39 9.13 22.12 11.50
N THR A 40 8.19 21.87 12.41
CA THR A 40 7.90 22.73 13.57
C THR A 40 9.09 22.80 14.52
N SER A 41 9.78 21.69 14.79
CA SER A 41 11.00 21.70 15.62
C SER A 41 12.16 22.45 14.94
N LYS A 42 12.33 22.31 13.62
CA LYS A 42 13.27 23.14 12.85
C LYS A 42 12.86 24.61 12.83
N GLY A 43 11.56 24.92 12.77
CA GLY A 43 11.00 26.26 12.88
C GLY A 43 11.18 26.89 14.27
N MET A 44 11.05 26.08 15.34
CA MET A 44 11.36 26.48 16.71
C MET A 44 12.87 26.72 16.91
N ASN A 45 13.73 25.93 16.25
CA ASN A 45 15.18 26.22 16.15
C ASN A 45 15.50 27.40 15.23
N ALA A 46 14.58 27.77 14.34
CA ALA A 46 14.61 28.97 13.51
C ALA A 46 13.88 30.16 14.17
N SER A 47 13.47 30.07 15.45
CA SER A 47 12.95 31.23 16.21
C SER A 47 13.99 32.33 16.47
N ARG A 48 15.19 32.21 15.89
CA ARG A 48 16.13 33.32 15.72
C ARG A 48 15.95 34.10 14.41
N PHE A 49 15.04 33.68 13.55
CA PHE A 49 14.63 34.39 12.36
C PHE A 49 13.12 34.61 12.46
N GLU A 50 12.78 35.64 13.24
CA GLU A 50 11.58 36.45 13.06
C GLU A 50 11.20 36.55 11.58
N ASP A 51 9.90 36.67 11.29
CA ASP A 51 9.32 37.07 10.01
C ASP A 51 10.27 37.94 9.16
N ILE A 52 11.16 37.33 8.38
CA ILE A 52 12.00 38.08 7.46
C ILE A 52 11.06 38.47 6.33
N LYS A 53 10.54 39.70 6.40
CA LYS A 53 10.12 40.44 5.22
C LYS A 53 11.27 40.36 4.22
N SER A 54 11.16 39.45 3.25
CA SER A 54 12.03 39.45 2.10
C SER A 54 11.87 40.81 1.42
N LYS A 55 12.99 41.44 1.05
CA LYS A 55 13.02 42.78 0.41
C LYS A 55 12.22 42.87 -0.92
N SER A 56 11.57 41.80 -1.36
CA SER A 56 10.68 41.77 -2.54
C SER A 56 9.19 41.59 -2.22
N GLY A 57 8.74 41.62 -0.95
CA GLY A 57 7.31 41.62 -0.61
C GLY A 57 6.60 40.27 -0.72
N THR A 58 7.32 39.15 -0.79
CA THR A 58 6.70 37.81 -0.80
C THR A 58 6.63 37.26 0.62
N TYR A 59 5.42 36.98 1.10
CA TYR A 59 5.18 36.24 2.33
C TYR A 59 5.68 34.80 2.15
N ILE A 60 6.45 34.27 3.10
CA ILE A 60 6.81 32.84 3.10
C ILE A 60 5.58 32.09 3.61
N ASN A 61 4.73 31.61 2.70
CA ASN A 61 3.52 30.85 3.04
C ASN A 61 3.90 29.50 3.66
N HIS A 62 3.85 29.45 4.99
CA HIS A 62 4.13 28.26 5.80
C HIS A 62 3.38 27.00 5.31
N SER A 63 2.11 27.16 4.92
CA SER A 63 1.26 26.08 4.40
C SER A 63 1.71 25.55 3.04
N GLU A 64 2.18 26.42 2.14
CA GLU A 64 2.63 26.03 0.79
C GLU A 64 3.92 25.23 0.87
N ASN A 65 4.86 25.66 1.72
CA ASN A 65 6.12 24.92 1.92
C ASN A 65 5.89 23.53 2.53
N ILE A 66 5.00 23.40 3.50
CA ILE A 66 4.65 22.09 4.08
C ILE A 66 3.98 21.18 3.05
N ALA A 67 3.09 21.72 2.21
CA ALA A 67 2.46 20.97 1.14
C ALA A 67 3.49 20.44 0.12
N VAL A 68 4.50 21.25 -0.23
CA VAL A 68 5.62 20.83 -1.10
C VAL A 68 6.45 19.73 -0.43
N GLU A 69 6.75 19.83 0.85
CA GLU A 69 7.48 18.80 1.61
C GLU A 69 6.71 17.47 1.65
N PHE A 70 5.39 17.50 1.81
CA PHE A 70 4.58 16.27 1.76
C PHE A 70 4.55 15.66 0.37
N ALA A 71 4.38 16.48 -0.67
CA ALA A 71 4.31 16.01 -2.05
C ALA A 71 5.66 15.48 -2.59
N SER A 72 6.77 15.89 -1.99
CA SER A 72 8.11 15.46 -2.36
C SER A 72 8.68 14.34 -1.45
N ASP A 73 8.00 13.99 -0.35
CA ASP A 73 8.47 12.94 0.56
C ASP A 73 8.43 11.56 -0.12
N PRO A 74 9.59 10.87 -0.24
CA PRO A 74 9.65 9.59 -0.94
C PRO A 74 8.83 8.47 -0.29
N ILE A 75 8.56 8.55 1.03
CA ILE A 75 7.79 7.53 1.73
C ILE A 75 6.29 7.74 1.46
N VAL A 76 5.81 8.99 1.53
CA VAL A 76 4.43 9.34 1.15
C VAL A 76 4.17 8.93 -0.30
N LEU A 77 5.04 9.32 -1.24
CA LEU A 77 4.89 8.99 -2.65
C LEU A 77 4.81 7.48 -2.90
N LYS A 78 5.69 6.69 -2.26
CA LYS A 78 5.66 5.23 -2.38
C LYS A 78 4.38 4.60 -1.82
N LEU A 79 3.84 5.14 -0.72
CA LEU A 79 2.58 4.64 -0.14
C LEU A 79 1.38 4.99 -1.03
N GLU A 80 1.37 6.20 -1.59
CA GLU A 80 0.33 6.64 -2.53
C GLU A 80 0.39 5.85 -3.86
N GLU A 81 1.59 5.56 -4.37
CA GLU A 81 1.78 4.67 -5.52
C GLU A 81 1.30 3.25 -5.22
N PHE A 82 1.67 2.71 -4.06
CA PHE A 82 1.21 1.39 -3.62
C PHE A 82 -0.32 1.32 -3.52
N GLN A 83 -0.98 2.37 -3.02
CA GLN A 83 -2.44 2.46 -2.98
C GLN A 83 -3.05 2.41 -4.38
N LYS A 84 -2.54 3.24 -5.29
CA LYS A 84 -3.00 3.27 -6.69
C LYS A 84 -2.87 1.92 -7.38
N CYS A 85 -1.74 1.23 -7.18
CA CYS A 85 -1.54 -0.11 -7.75
C CYS A 85 -2.52 -1.14 -7.17
N ILE A 86 -2.92 -1.01 -5.90
CA ILE A 86 -3.94 -1.88 -5.31
C ILE A 86 -5.32 -1.57 -5.86
N ASP A 87 -5.68 -0.30 -5.99
CA ASP A 87 -6.96 0.10 -6.56
C ASP A 87 -7.10 -0.42 -8.00
N GLU A 88 -6.07 -0.24 -8.83
CA GLU A 88 -6.01 -0.79 -10.18
C GLU A 88 -6.02 -2.32 -10.20
N LEU A 89 -5.31 -2.97 -9.27
CA LEU A 89 -5.36 -4.43 -9.14
C LEU A 89 -6.80 -4.89 -8.93
N LEU A 90 -7.46 -4.34 -7.90
CA LEU A 90 -8.81 -4.71 -7.51
C LEU A 90 -9.78 -4.55 -8.68
N ASP A 91 -9.74 -3.42 -9.38
CA ASP A 91 -10.60 -3.14 -10.53
C ASP A 91 -10.45 -4.16 -11.67
N ASN A 92 -9.27 -4.74 -11.81
CA ASN A 92 -8.97 -5.76 -12.82
C ASN A 92 -9.18 -7.20 -12.33
N LEU A 93 -9.42 -7.43 -11.04
CA LEU A 93 -9.66 -8.78 -10.51
C LEU A 93 -11.04 -9.29 -10.91
N VAL A 94 -11.09 -10.53 -11.39
CA VAL A 94 -12.35 -11.26 -11.59
C VAL A 94 -13.02 -11.52 -10.22
N PRO A 95 -14.34 -11.78 -10.18
CA PRO A 95 -15.09 -11.88 -8.91
C PRO A 95 -14.49 -12.84 -7.89
N ASP A 96 -14.06 -14.04 -8.31
CA ASP A 96 -13.45 -15.01 -7.41
C ASP A 96 -12.10 -14.54 -6.86
N ASP A 97 -11.27 -13.85 -7.66
CA ASP A 97 -10.00 -13.31 -7.17
C ASP A 97 -10.20 -12.16 -6.21
N ARG A 98 -11.18 -11.29 -6.49
CA ARG A 98 -11.54 -10.20 -5.59
C ARG A 98 -12.03 -10.76 -4.25
N LYS A 99 -12.82 -11.84 -4.28
CA LYS A 99 -13.25 -12.54 -3.06
C LYS A 99 -12.07 -13.16 -2.30
N ILE A 100 -11.16 -13.85 -3.00
CA ILE A 100 -9.93 -14.40 -2.39
C ILE A 100 -9.08 -13.27 -1.78
N PHE A 101 -8.96 -12.15 -2.49
CA PHE A 101 -8.21 -10.99 -2.05
C PHE A 101 -8.78 -10.44 -0.73
N GLU A 102 -10.09 -10.20 -0.67
CA GLU A 102 -10.74 -9.68 0.54
C GLU A 102 -10.63 -10.67 1.70
N LEU A 103 -10.76 -11.98 1.43
CA LEU A 103 -10.61 -12.99 2.47
C LEU A 103 -9.20 -12.99 3.07
N ARG A 104 -8.15 -12.84 2.23
CA ARG A 104 -6.75 -12.92 2.65
C ARG A 104 -6.21 -11.60 3.22
N TRP A 105 -6.32 -10.51 2.48
CA TRP A 105 -5.67 -9.23 2.79
C TRP A 105 -6.65 -8.17 3.29
N GLY A 106 -7.95 -8.37 3.05
CA GLY A 106 -9.01 -7.57 3.64
C GLY A 106 -9.20 -7.80 5.13
N HIS A 107 -10.34 -7.38 5.67
CA HIS A 107 -10.51 -7.31 7.13
C HIS A 107 -10.53 -8.70 7.81
N SER A 108 -10.89 -9.77 7.09
CA SER A 108 -11.01 -11.09 7.69
C SER A 108 -9.68 -11.82 7.91
N LYS A 109 -8.62 -11.45 7.16
CA LYS A 109 -7.25 -11.99 7.29
C LYS A 109 -7.18 -13.51 7.45
N LYS A 110 -7.91 -14.25 6.62
CA LYS A 110 -8.02 -15.70 6.71
C LYS A 110 -6.75 -16.40 6.23
N GLU A 111 -6.52 -17.58 6.77
CA GLU A 111 -5.47 -18.48 6.29
C GLU A 111 -5.92 -19.21 5.04
N TRP A 112 -4.96 -19.66 4.22
CA TRP A 112 -5.25 -20.25 2.91
C TRP A 112 -6.16 -21.48 2.96
N ILE A 113 -6.10 -22.24 4.06
CA ILE A 113 -6.95 -23.41 4.30
C ILE A 113 -8.41 -22.97 4.50
N ASP A 114 -8.66 -21.93 5.30
CA ASP A 114 -10.01 -21.40 5.52
C ASP A 114 -10.57 -20.79 4.23
N ILE A 115 -9.73 -20.08 3.48
CA ILE A 115 -10.11 -19.53 2.17
C ILE A 115 -10.52 -20.66 1.23
N PHE A 116 -9.76 -21.76 1.21
CA PHE A 116 -10.08 -22.92 0.40
C PHE A 116 -11.44 -23.52 0.75
N GLU A 117 -11.73 -23.76 2.04
CA GLU A 117 -13.03 -24.31 2.44
C GLU A 117 -14.17 -23.36 2.08
N ILE A 118 -14.02 -22.04 2.29
CA ILE A 118 -15.03 -21.05 1.92
C ILE A 118 -15.28 -21.02 0.42
N MET A 119 -14.22 -21.04 -0.40
CA MET A 119 -14.35 -21.01 -1.85
C MET A 119 -14.94 -22.33 -2.38
N ARG A 120 -14.54 -23.48 -1.82
CA ARG A 120 -15.05 -24.81 -2.20
C ARG A 120 -16.52 -25.00 -1.85
N SER A 121 -17.00 -24.39 -0.77
CA SER A 121 -18.42 -24.40 -0.40
C SER A 121 -19.28 -23.38 -1.15
N GLY A 122 -18.68 -22.51 -1.96
CA GLY A 122 -19.39 -21.51 -2.76
C GLY A 122 -19.93 -22.05 -4.09
N GLU A 123 -20.64 -21.19 -4.82
CA GLU A 123 -21.22 -21.49 -6.13
C GLU A 123 -20.19 -21.95 -7.17
N THR A 124 -18.98 -21.36 -7.13
CA THR A 124 -17.84 -21.71 -7.99
C THR A 124 -16.93 -22.78 -7.40
N GLY A 125 -17.36 -23.44 -6.32
CA GLY A 125 -16.53 -24.40 -5.58
C GLY A 125 -16.01 -25.58 -6.39
N TYR A 126 -16.71 -25.98 -7.45
CA TYR A 126 -16.28 -27.01 -8.39
C TYR A 126 -14.99 -26.64 -9.15
N LEU A 127 -14.64 -25.35 -9.25
CA LEU A 127 -13.38 -24.86 -9.83
C LEU A 127 -12.18 -25.05 -8.87
N TYR A 128 -12.44 -25.28 -7.58
CA TYR A 128 -11.45 -25.36 -6.52
C TYR A 128 -11.51 -26.71 -5.81
N PRO A 129 -11.25 -27.85 -6.50
CA PRO A 129 -11.31 -29.17 -5.87
C PRO A 129 -10.15 -29.43 -4.90
N LYS A 130 -9.08 -28.62 -4.96
CA LYS A 130 -7.88 -28.75 -4.14
C LYS A 130 -7.28 -27.40 -3.79
N LEU A 131 -6.57 -27.34 -2.67
CA LEU A 131 -5.91 -26.12 -2.16
C LEU A 131 -4.96 -25.49 -3.18
N GLU A 132 -4.29 -26.28 -4.02
CA GLU A 132 -3.35 -25.76 -5.02
C GLU A 132 -4.03 -24.85 -6.03
N HIS A 133 -5.35 -24.98 -6.26
CA HIS A 133 -6.08 -24.06 -7.13
C HIS A 133 -6.21 -22.68 -6.50
N ILE A 134 -6.45 -22.59 -5.20
CA ILE A 134 -6.45 -21.31 -4.46
C ILE A 134 -5.05 -20.71 -4.44
N LEU A 135 -4.01 -21.52 -4.22
CA LEU A 135 -2.62 -21.04 -4.26
C LEU A 135 -2.21 -20.56 -5.66
N LYS A 136 -2.76 -21.14 -6.73
CA LYS A 136 -2.59 -20.61 -8.09
C LYS A 136 -3.26 -19.24 -8.27
N ARG A 137 -4.46 -19.03 -7.71
CA ARG A 137 -5.12 -17.70 -7.72
C ARG A 137 -4.34 -16.68 -6.89
N ARG A 138 -3.86 -17.05 -5.70
CA ARG A 138 -2.91 -16.25 -4.91
C ARG A 138 -1.74 -15.79 -5.78
N ASN A 139 -1.06 -16.72 -6.44
CA ASN A 139 0.11 -16.38 -7.26
C ASN A 139 -0.24 -15.41 -8.39
N LEU A 140 -1.39 -15.60 -9.05
CA LEU A 140 -1.86 -14.71 -10.12
C LEU A 140 -2.12 -13.29 -9.60
N ILE A 141 -2.79 -13.16 -8.45
CA ILE A 141 -3.04 -11.85 -7.82
C ILE A 141 -1.72 -11.15 -7.48
N LEU A 142 -0.78 -11.88 -6.88
CA LEU A 142 0.52 -11.33 -6.48
C LEU A 142 1.42 -11.01 -7.67
N ASP A 143 1.38 -11.80 -8.74
CA ASP A 143 2.10 -11.50 -9.98
C ASP A 143 1.51 -10.29 -10.70
N ASN A 144 0.19 -10.10 -10.65
CA ASN A 144 -0.46 -8.90 -11.18
C ASN A 144 -0.06 -7.65 -10.38
N LEU A 145 -0.04 -7.74 -9.05
CA LEU A 145 0.45 -6.66 -8.20
C LEU A 145 1.92 -6.32 -8.51
N ALA A 146 2.77 -7.34 -8.63
CA ALA A 146 4.17 -7.16 -8.99
C ALA A 146 4.33 -6.39 -10.30
N ARG A 147 3.56 -6.75 -11.33
CA ARG A 147 3.55 -6.08 -12.63
C ARG A 147 3.12 -4.61 -12.51
N LEU A 148 2.09 -4.32 -11.72
CA LEU A 148 1.62 -2.94 -11.51
C LEU A 148 2.66 -2.09 -10.77
N LEU A 149 3.44 -2.70 -9.88
CA LEU A 149 4.57 -2.07 -9.18
C LEU A 149 5.87 -2.05 -10.00
N GLY A 150 5.87 -2.56 -11.24
CA GLY A 150 7.02 -2.53 -12.14
C GLY A 150 8.09 -3.62 -11.94
N TYR A 151 7.73 -4.76 -11.35
CA TYR A 151 8.61 -5.92 -11.11
C TYR A 151 8.41 -7.11 -12.08
#